data_AF-A0A1Y7VLU2-F1
#
_entry.id   AF-A0A1Y7VLU2-F1
#
_cell.length_a   1.000
_cell.length_b   1.000
_cell.length_c   1.000
_cell.angle_alpha   90.00
_cell.angle_beta   90.00
_cell.angle_gamma   90.00
#
_symmetry.space_group_name_H-M   'P 1'
#
loop_
_entity.id
_entity.type
_entity.pdbx_description
1 polymer ?
#
loop_
_entity_poly.entity_id
_entity_poly.type
_entity_poly.pdbx_seq_one_letter_code
_entity_poly.pdbx_strand_id
1 'polypeptide(L)'
;FVKTILSQGHLAPLPLYVCPVHWAYDYTLRVYPVPDLLVIADKYDPFTVTNTDCLCINPGSFPRSGFAFKVFYPSSKTVEDRKDCLSMKKMLMGFLKRSFAPH
;
A
#
# COMPACT_ATOMS: atom_id res chain seq x y z
N PHE A 1 5.89 -11.23 7.44
CA PHE A 1 5.44 -9.84 7.64
C PHE A 1 3.91 -9.74 7.75
N VAL A 2 3.14 -10.02 6.68
CA VAL A 2 1.66 -9.96 6.70
C VAL A 2 1.04 -10.76 7.85
N LYS A 3 1.48 -12.01 8.05
CA LYS A 3 1.05 -12.86 9.18
C LYS A 3 1.25 -12.18 10.52
N THR A 4 2.39 -11.51 10.73
CA THR A 4 2.71 -10.82 11.98
C THR A 4 1.77 -9.65 12.25
N ILE A 5 1.48 -8.81 11.24
CA ILE A 5 0.55 -7.67 11.39
C ILE A 5 -0.86 -8.17 11.73
N LEU A 6 -1.35 -9.19 11.03
CA LEU A 6 -2.67 -9.74 11.26
C LEU A 6 -2.79 -10.44 12.62
N SER A 7 -1.75 -11.20 13.04
CA SER A 7 -1.74 -11.85 14.34
C SER A 7 -1.59 -10.88 15.51
N GLN A 8 -0.84 -9.79 15.34
CA GLN A 8 -0.72 -8.75 16.38
C GLN A 8 -1.85 -7.73 16.35
N GLY A 9 -2.61 -7.65 15.26
CA GLY A 9 -3.71 -6.70 15.10
C GLY A 9 -3.24 -5.23 15.11
N HIS A 10 -1.99 -4.95 14.73
CA HIS A 10 -1.41 -3.60 14.75
C HIS A 10 -0.45 -3.39 13.58
N LEU A 11 -0.49 -2.21 12.95
CA LEU A 11 0.40 -1.85 11.83
C LEU A 11 1.84 -1.60 12.27
N ALA A 12 2.05 -1.16 13.52
CA ALA A 12 3.36 -0.92 14.11
C ALA A 12 3.59 -1.84 15.33
N PRO A 13 3.75 -3.16 15.14
CA PRO A 13 4.03 -4.13 16.21
C PRO A 13 5.50 -4.08 16.66
N LEU A 14 6.03 -2.87 16.84
CA LEU A 14 7.46 -2.61 17.06
C LEU A 14 7.64 -1.67 18.25
N PRO A 15 8.77 -1.72 18.95
CA PRO A 15 9.06 -0.76 20.01
C PRO A 15 9.05 0.69 19.50
N LEU A 16 8.62 1.63 20.35
CA LEU A 16 8.49 3.05 20.00
C LEU A 16 9.81 3.70 19.55
N TYR A 17 10.96 3.18 19.98
CA TYR A 17 12.26 3.68 19.54
C TYR A 17 12.60 3.28 18.09
N VAL A 18 11.91 2.29 17.51
CA VAL A 18 12.04 1.87 16.11
C VAL A 18 10.95 2.51 15.26
N CYS A 19 9.71 2.51 15.76
CA CYS A 19 8.55 3.10 15.10
C CYS A 19 7.83 4.03 16.09
N PRO A 20 8.19 5.32 16.12
CA PRO A 20 7.53 6.29 16.99
C PRO A 20 6.05 6.43 16.61
N VAL A 21 5.17 6.15 17.57
CA VAL A 21 3.72 6.31 17.44
C VAL A 21 3.26 7.39 18.40
N HIS A 22 2.42 8.30 17.91
CA HIS A 22 1.78 9.30 18.75
C HIS A 22 0.74 8.62 19.65
N TRP A 23 0.94 8.65 20.97
CA TRP A 23 0.13 7.88 21.93
C TRP A 23 -1.37 8.14 21.82
N ALA A 24 -1.77 9.41 21.61
CA ALA A 24 -3.18 9.76 21.47
C ALA A 24 -3.86 9.13 20.24
N TYR A 25 -3.09 8.69 19.23
CA TYR A 25 -3.60 8.14 17.96
C TYR A 25 -3.19 6.69 17.72
N ASP A 26 -2.65 5.99 18.72
CA ASP A 26 -2.24 4.58 18.61
C ASP A 26 -3.39 3.68 18.11
N TYR A 27 -4.61 3.95 18.58
CA TYR A 27 -5.80 3.20 18.18
C TYR A 27 -6.09 3.22 16.67
N THR A 28 -5.61 4.22 15.94
CA THR A 28 -5.80 4.35 14.48
C THR A 28 -4.95 3.37 13.68
N LEU A 29 -3.89 2.83 14.29
CA LEU A 29 -2.99 1.85 13.69
C LEU A 29 -3.42 0.40 13.94
N ARG A 30 -4.56 0.20 14.61
CA ARG A 30 -5.12 -1.12 14.90
C ARG A 30 -5.71 -1.74 13.64
N VAL A 31 -5.39 -3.01 13.40
CA VAL A 31 -5.85 -3.84 12.28
C VAL A 31 -6.90 -4.85 12.76
N TYR A 32 -7.59 -4.53 13.86
CA TYR A 32 -8.63 -5.34 14.47
C TYR A 32 -9.90 -4.50 14.64
N PRO A 33 -11.07 -4.94 14.13
CA PRO A 33 -11.31 -6.21 13.41
C PRO A 33 -10.53 -6.31 12.08
N VAL A 34 -10.27 -7.55 11.64
CA VAL A 34 -9.49 -7.81 10.43
C VAL A 34 -10.23 -7.24 9.20
N PRO A 35 -9.57 -6.41 8.37
CA PRO A 35 -10.20 -5.82 7.19
C PRO A 35 -10.28 -6.82 6.02
N ASP A 36 -11.18 -6.58 5.05
CA ASP A 36 -11.22 -7.36 3.80
C ASP A 36 -9.97 -7.15 2.92
N LEU A 37 -9.38 -5.95 2.97
CA LEU A 37 -8.20 -5.56 2.19
C LEU A 37 -7.23 -4.74 3.06
N LEU A 38 -5.98 -5.15 3.06
CA LEU A 38 -4.87 -4.45 3.71
C LEU A 38 -3.83 -4.05 2.66
N VAL A 39 -3.64 -2.74 2.48
CA VAL A 39 -2.66 -2.19 1.52
C VAL A 39 -1.42 -1.72 2.29
N ILE A 40 -0.32 -2.43 2.11
CA ILE A 40 0.99 -2.10 2.70
C ILE A 40 1.88 -1.57 1.59
N ALA A 41 1.84 -0.26 1.34
CA ALA A 41 2.63 0.40 0.30
C ALA A 41 4.07 0.64 0.75
N ASP A 42 4.88 -0.42 0.79
CA ASP A 42 6.29 -0.33 1.16
C ASP A 42 7.21 -0.44 -0.07
N LYS A 43 8.48 -0.16 0.18
CA LYS A 43 9.60 -0.09 -0.73
C LYS A 43 10.12 -1.49 -1.14
N TYR A 44 9.65 -2.55 -0.48
CA TYR A 44 9.97 -3.94 -0.79
C TYR A 44 9.31 -4.41 -2.09
N ASP A 45 9.69 -5.61 -2.53
CA ASP A 45 9.11 -6.23 -3.71
C ASP A 45 7.58 -6.38 -3.60
N PRO A 46 6.86 -6.15 -4.71
CA PRO A 46 5.42 -6.22 -4.72
C PRO A 46 4.94 -7.63 -4.40
N PHE A 47 3.90 -7.74 -3.59
CA PHE A 47 3.27 -9.02 -3.25
C PHE A 47 1.76 -8.89 -3.17
N THR A 48 1.07 -10.02 -3.36
CA THR A 48 -0.35 -10.21 -3.07
C THR A 48 -0.47 -11.51 -2.29
N VAL A 49 -0.99 -11.45 -1.07
CA VAL A 49 -1.14 -12.61 -0.18
C VAL A 49 -2.49 -12.52 0.50
N THR A 50 -3.26 -13.60 0.47
CA THR A 50 -4.50 -13.71 1.25
C THR A 50 -4.21 -14.44 2.55
N ASN A 51 -4.66 -13.89 3.67
CA ASN A 51 -4.51 -14.52 4.98
C ASN A 51 -5.71 -14.18 5.89
N THR A 52 -6.29 -15.19 6.54
CA THR A 52 -7.47 -15.05 7.42
C THR A 52 -8.56 -14.17 6.78
N ASP A 53 -8.94 -14.48 5.54
CA ASP A 53 -9.93 -13.74 4.74
C ASP A 53 -9.62 -12.26 4.45
N CYS A 54 -8.44 -11.77 4.86
CA CYS A 54 -7.90 -10.48 4.47
C CYS A 54 -7.01 -10.63 3.25
N LEU A 55 -7.30 -9.86 2.21
CA LEU A 55 -6.41 -9.70 1.07
C LEU A 55 -5.33 -8.68 1.42
N CYS A 56 -4.06 -9.07 1.42
CA CYS A 56 -2.96 -8.17 1.73
C CYS A 56 -2.14 -7.90 0.46
N ILE A 57 -1.99 -6.62 0.13
CA ILE A 57 -1.27 -6.20 -1.08
C ILE A 57 -0.12 -5.27 -0.72
N ASN A 58 1.00 -5.44 -1.40
CA ASN A 58 2.06 -4.44 -1.49
C ASN A 58 2.27 -4.09 -2.97
N PRO A 59 1.93 -2.87 -3.41
CA PRO A 59 2.20 -2.42 -4.79
C PRO A 59 3.70 -2.26 -5.07
N GLY A 60 4.55 -2.22 -4.04
CA GLY A 60 5.97 -1.96 -4.17
C GLY A 60 6.27 -0.49 -4.51
N SER A 61 7.56 -0.19 -4.67
CA SER A 61 7.99 1.17 -4.99
C SER A 61 7.67 1.52 -6.44
N PHE A 62 6.77 2.49 -6.64
CA PHE A 62 6.34 2.94 -7.96
C PHE A 62 7.48 3.28 -8.94
N PRO A 63 8.48 4.14 -8.60
CA PRO A 63 9.55 4.46 -9.53
C PRO A 63 10.54 3.31 -9.75
N ARG A 64 10.75 2.44 -8.75
CA ARG A 64 11.75 1.35 -8.83
C ARG A 64 11.20 0.08 -9.49
N SER A 65 9.88 -0.09 -9.50
CA SER A 65 9.19 -1.25 -10.10
C SER A 65 8.81 -1.03 -11.58
N GLY A 66 9.29 0.06 -12.20
CA GLY A 66 8.96 0.41 -13.58
C GLY A 66 7.55 0.98 -13.74
N PHE A 67 7.11 1.83 -12.79
CA PHE A 67 5.75 2.38 -12.74
C PHE A 67 4.67 1.30 -12.58
N ALA A 68 4.97 0.25 -11.81
CA ALA A 68 4.00 -0.79 -11.49
C ALA A 68 3.00 -0.33 -10.44
N PHE A 69 1.76 -0.76 -10.57
CA PHE A 69 0.68 -0.50 -9.63
C PHE A 69 -0.28 -1.69 -9.59
N LYS A 70 -1.07 -1.75 -8.52
CA LYS A 70 -2.10 -2.79 -8.35
C LYS A 70 -3.49 -2.17 -8.46
N VAL A 71 -4.40 -2.85 -9.14
CA VAL A 71 -5.81 -2.48 -9.24
C VAL A 71 -6.63 -3.48 -8.44
N PHE A 72 -7.44 -3.01 -7.51
CA PHE A 72 -8.36 -3.83 -6.73
C PHE A 72 -9.79 -3.62 -7.23
N TYR A 73 -10.48 -4.72 -7.55
CA TYR A 73 -11.89 -4.71 -7.94
C TYR A 73 -12.74 -5.11 -6.74
N PRO A 74 -13.47 -4.18 -6.11
CA PRO A 74 -14.21 -4.46 -4.88
C PRO A 74 -15.38 -5.44 -5.09
N SER A 75 -15.97 -5.48 -6.28
CA SER A 75 -17.09 -6.37 -6.61
C SER A 75 -16.70 -7.85 -6.61
N SER A 76 -15.50 -8.18 -7.09
CA SER A 76 -14.97 -9.54 -7.21
C SER A 76 -13.90 -9.87 -6.17
N LYS A 77 -13.47 -8.89 -5.36
CA LYS A 77 -12.32 -8.96 -4.46
C LYS A 77 -11.03 -9.42 -5.17
N THR A 78 -10.88 -9.09 -6.45
CA THR A 78 -9.71 -9.47 -7.27
C THR A 78 -8.68 -8.36 -7.33
N VAL A 79 -7.40 -8.74 -7.46
CA VAL A 79 -6.28 -7.81 -7.61
C VAL A 79 -5.56 -8.11 -8.92
N GLU A 80 -5.38 -7.08 -9.73
CA GLU A 80 -4.61 -7.14 -10.97
C GLU A 80 -3.31 -6.35 -10.85
N ASP A 81 -2.23 -6.93 -11.36
CA ASP A 81 -0.93 -6.27 -11.48
C ASP A 81 -0.83 -5.55 -12.82
N ARG A 82 -0.56 -4.24 -12.78
CA ARG A 82 -0.43 -3.40 -13.97
C ARG A 82 0.95 -2.78 -14.04
N LYS A 83 1.53 -2.82 -15.24
CA LYS A 83 2.84 -2.24 -15.55
C LYS A 83 2.73 -1.49 -16.87
N ASP A 84 2.39 -0.21 -16.82
CA ASP A 84 2.22 0.63 -18.00
C ASP A 84 3.36 1.65 -18.12
N CYS A 85 4.50 1.18 -18.63
CA CYS A 85 5.72 1.99 -18.81
C CYS A 85 5.51 3.21 -19.74
N LEU A 86 4.64 3.11 -20.75
CA LEU A 86 4.41 4.21 -21.72
C LEU A 86 3.27 5.17 -21.35
N SER A 87 2.14 4.65 -20.86
CA SER A 87 0.95 5.47 -20.63
C SER A 87 1.11 6.36 -19.38
N MET A 88 1.71 5.81 -18.32
CA MET A 88 1.79 6.54 -17.05
C MET A 88 2.91 7.56 -17.00
N LYS A 89 3.99 7.41 -17.78
CA LYS A 89 4.98 8.47 -17.99
C LYS A 89 4.33 9.73 -18.56
N LYS A 90 3.41 9.59 -19.52
CA LYS A 90 2.64 10.73 -20.08
C LYS A 90 1.70 11.34 -19.04
N MET A 91 0.99 10.53 -18.26
CA MET A 91 0.09 11.01 -17.21
C MET A 91 0.85 11.75 -16.10
N LEU A 92 1.95 11.18 -15.57
CA LEU A 92 2.75 11.82 -14.52
C LEU A 92 3.43 13.11 -15.00
N MET A 93 4.02 13.09 -16.19
CA MET A 93 4.62 14.29 -16.79
C MET A 93 3.56 15.36 -17.09
N GLY A 94 2.35 14.96 -17.48
CA GLY A 94 1.22 15.88 -17.65
C GLY A 94 0.75 16.49 -16.32
N PHE A 95 0.69 15.70 -15.25
CA PHE A 95 0.31 16.15 -13.92
C PHE A 95 1.36 17.09 -13.30
N LEU A 96 2.65 16.73 -13.43
CA LEU A 96 3.77 17.58 -13.01
C LEU A 96 3.83 18.89 -13.81
N LYS A 97 3.61 18.86 -15.13
CA LYS A 97 3.52 20.08 -15.96
C LYS A 97 2.34 20.97 -15.58
N ARG A 98 1.19 20.40 -15.17
CA ARG A 98 0.05 21.17 -14.67
C ARG A 98 0.28 21.75 -13.28
N SER A 99 1.02 21.05 -12.42
CA SER A 99 1.29 21.51 -11.06
C SER A 99 2.42 22.54 -10.96
N PHE A 100 3.27 22.66 -12.00
CA PHE A 100 4.40 23.61 -12.08
C PHE A 100 4.22 24.66 -13.19
N ALA A 101 3.03 24.84 -13.74
CA ALA A 101 2.76 25.96 -14.63
C ALA A 101 2.81 27.26 -13.81
N PRO A 102 3.74 28.21 -14.08
CA PRO A 102 3.66 29.53 -13.48
C PRO A 102 2.40 30.22 -14.00
N HIS A 103 1.69 30.91 -13.10
CA HIS A 103 0.62 31.82 -13.48
C HIS A 103 1.13 32.93 -14.38
#